data_AF-A0A1I9HZL0-F1
#
_entry.id   AF-A0A1I9HZL0-F1
#
_cell.length_a   1.000
_cell.length_b   1.000
_cell.length_c   1.000
_cell.angle_alpha   90.00
_cell.angle_beta   90.00
_cell.angle_gamma   90.00
#
_symmetry.space_group_name_H-M   'P 1'
#
loop_
_entity.id
_entity.type
_entity.pdbx_description
1 polymer ?
#
loop_
_entity_poly.entity_id
_entity_poly.type
_entity_poly.pdbx_seq_one_letter_code
_entity_poly.pdbx_strand_id
1 'polypeptide(L)'
;MMKLGFILSCVIFGALAASLSEEEKKLQEIHDKCQADPATYVDHELLHHLAENIDNPKVGAHMLCESKAVGLQKQNGELDLNVIKQKISLTVSDKVKVERLVKECAVKKETPEKTAVNLFMCLDKDGVTYFHEF
;
A
#
# COMPACT_ATOMS: atom_id res chain seq x y z
N MET A 1 1.22 51.62 -17.43
CA MET A 1 1.07 50.46 -18.35
C MET A 1 2.15 49.46 -17.97
N MET A 2 1.80 48.36 -17.30
CA MET A 2 2.74 47.29 -16.92
C MET A 2 2.34 46.05 -17.71
N LYS A 3 3.14 45.66 -18.70
CA LYS A 3 3.05 44.37 -19.38
C LYS A 3 4.47 43.82 -19.48
N LEU A 4 4.55 42.49 -19.40
CA LEU A 4 5.71 41.60 -19.50
C LEU A 4 6.48 41.29 -18.20
N GLY A 5 6.37 40.02 -17.80
CA GLY A 5 7.11 39.36 -16.74
C GLY A 5 6.56 37.95 -16.54
N PHE A 6 6.83 37.09 -17.52
CA PHE A 6 6.29 35.74 -17.71
C PHE A 6 6.63 34.80 -16.53
N ILE A 7 5.58 34.17 -15.99
CA ILE A 7 5.45 32.74 -15.66
C ILE A 7 6.78 32.00 -15.45
N LEU A 8 7.15 31.79 -14.19
CA LEU A 8 8.10 30.72 -13.80
C LEU A 8 7.64 30.07 -12.50
N SER A 9 6.57 29.29 -12.56
CA SER A 9 6.20 28.37 -11.47
C SER A 9 5.31 27.27 -12.03
N CYS A 10 5.90 26.19 -12.56
CA CYS A 10 5.09 25.02 -12.95
C CYS A 10 5.82 23.69 -13.15
N VAL A 11 7.04 23.45 -12.64
CA VAL A 11 7.79 22.22 -13.03
C VAL A 11 7.99 21.18 -11.93
N ILE A 12 7.57 21.42 -10.67
CA ILE A 12 7.91 20.46 -9.59
C ILE A 12 6.86 19.34 -9.41
N PHE A 13 5.66 19.46 -10.00
CA PHE A 13 4.59 18.47 -9.80
C PHE A 13 4.73 17.17 -10.62
N GLY A 14 5.62 17.10 -11.61
CA GLY A 14 5.71 15.96 -12.53
C GLY A 14 6.40 14.71 -11.95
N ALA A 15 7.37 14.88 -11.04
CA ALA A 15 8.20 13.77 -10.57
C ALA A 15 7.45 12.78 -9.65
N LEU A 16 6.55 13.28 -8.81
CA LEU A 16 5.81 12.44 -7.85
C LEU A 16 4.76 11.57 -8.55
N ALA A 17 4.05 12.14 -9.53
CA ALA A 17 3.04 11.41 -10.30
C ALA A 17 3.65 10.24 -11.09
N ALA A 18 4.84 10.43 -11.67
CA ALA A 18 5.56 9.37 -12.36
C ALA A 18 6.05 8.26 -11.40
N SER A 19 6.46 8.60 -10.17
CA SER A 19 6.86 7.58 -9.20
C SER A 19 5.69 6.74 -8.67
N LEU A 20 4.50 7.33 -8.56
CA LEU A 20 3.31 6.63 -8.11
C LEU A 20 2.80 5.66 -9.18
N SER A 21 2.78 6.06 -10.45
CA SER A 21 2.32 5.19 -11.54
C SER A 21 3.19 3.95 -11.75
N GLU A 22 4.51 4.07 -11.55
CA GLU A 22 5.42 2.92 -11.60
C GLU A 22 5.22 2.00 -10.37
N GLU A 23 4.86 2.56 -9.22
CA GLU A 23 4.51 1.78 -8.04
C GLU A 23 3.21 0.99 -8.24
N GLU A 24 2.16 1.62 -8.77
CA GLU A 24 0.87 0.98 -9.08
C GLU A 24 1.04 -0.18 -10.06
N LYS A 25 1.83 -0.01 -11.13
CA LYS A 25 2.16 -1.11 -12.06
C LYS A 25 2.85 -2.26 -11.36
N LYS A 26 3.83 -1.96 -10.50
CA LYS A 26 4.55 -2.98 -9.75
C LYS A 26 3.62 -3.74 -8.80
N LEU A 27 2.67 -3.04 -8.19
CA LEU A 27 1.65 -3.64 -7.34
C LEU A 27 0.75 -4.57 -8.14
N GLN A 28 0.29 -4.18 -9.32
CA GLN A 28 -0.47 -5.08 -10.22
C GLN A 28 0.33 -6.34 -10.56
N GLU A 29 1.61 -6.21 -10.92
CA GLU A 29 2.45 -7.38 -11.21
C GLU A 29 2.63 -8.31 -9.99
N ILE A 30 2.64 -7.74 -8.79
CA ILE A 30 2.72 -8.50 -7.54
C ILE A 30 1.39 -9.23 -7.31
N HIS A 31 0.27 -8.53 -7.45
CA HIS A 31 -1.07 -9.11 -7.35
C HIS A 31 -1.24 -10.30 -8.30
N ASP A 32 -0.90 -10.12 -9.58
CA ASP A 32 -0.99 -11.16 -10.60
C ASP A 32 -0.15 -12.40 -10.25
N LYS A 33 1.06 -12.18 -9.69
CA LYS A 33 1.92 -13.28 -9.22
C LYS A 33 1.32 -14.00 -8.01
N CYS A 34 0.74 -13.26 -7.06
CA CYS A 34 0.07 -13.84 -5.91
C CYS A 34 -1.24 -14.57 -6.30
N GLN A 35 -1.94 -14.13 -7.35
CA GLN A 35 -3.08 -14.85 -7.91
C GLN A 35 -2.68 -16.12 -8.66
N ALA A 36 -1.54 -16.11 -9.36
CA ALA A 36 -1.08 -17.26 -10.13
C ALA A 36 -0.65 -18.47 -9.27
N ASP A 37 -0.27 -18.25 -8.00
CA ASP A 37 0.09 -19.32 -7.06
C ASP A 37 -1.18 -19.86 -6.35
N PRO A 38 -1.54 -21.15 -6.49
CA PRO A 38 -2.68 -21.75 -5.80
C PRO A 38 -2.67 -21.62 -4.27
N ALA A 39 -1.49 -21.47 -3.66
CA ALA A 39 -1.35 -21.25 -2.23
C ALA A 39 -1.92 -19.89 -1.80
N THR A 40 -1.76 -18.86 -2.65
CA THR A 40 -2.12 -17.46 -2.37
C THR A 40 -3.26 -16.94 -3.24
N TYR A 41 -3.78 -17.73 -4.18
CA TYR A 41 -4.99 -17.40 -4.94
C TYR A 41 -6.17 -17.09 -4.02
N VAL A 42 -6.91 -16.04 -4.36
CA VAL A 42 -8.12 -15.61 -3.66
C VAL A 42 -9.12 -15.06 -4.68
N ASP A 43 -10.41 -15.32 -4.44
CA ASP A 43 -11.47 -14.73 -5.26
C ASP A 43 -11.49 -13.20 -5.08
N HIS A 44 -11.53 -12.44 -6.19
CA HIS A 44 -11.52 -10.98 -6.17
C HIS A 44 -12.67 -10.39 -5.35
N GLU A 45 -13.84 -11.02 -5.31
CA GLU A 45 -14.96 -10.52 -4.51
C GLU A 45 -14.64 -10.51 -3.02
N LEU A 46 -13.80 -11.43 -2.54
CA LEU A 46 -13.37 -11.45 -1.14
C LEU A 46 -12.44 -10.27 -0.81
N LEU A 47 -11.64 -9.82 -1.78
CA LEU A 47 -10.76 -8.66 -1.66
C LEU A 47 -11.56 -7.35 -1.75
N HIS A 48 -12.53 -7.26 -2.68
CA HIS A 48 -13.43 -6.10 -2.76
C HIS A 48 -14.20 -5.88 -1.44
N HIS A 49 -14.50 -6.96 -0.72
CA HIS A 49 -15.13 -6.92 0.60
C HIS A 49 -14.14 -7.28 1.72
N LEU A 50 -12.89 -6.77 1.65
CA LEU A 50 -11.81 -7.13 2.58
C LEU A 50 -12.22 -7.02 4.05
N ALA A 51 -12.93 -5.95 4.42
CA ALA A 51 -13.38 -5.72 5.79
C ALA A 51 -14.35 -6.79 6.33
N GLU A 52 -15.09 -7.45 5.44
CA GLU A 52 -16.02 -8.54 5.77
C GLU A 52 -15.29 -9.90 5.80
N ASN A 53 -14.13 -9.99 5.15
CA ASN A 53 -13.40 -11.24 4.93
C ASN A 53 -12.07 -11.33 5.69
N ILE A 54 -11.91 -10.56 6.78
CA ILE A 54 -10.65 -10.47 7.54
C ILE A 54 -10.15 -11.79 8.13
N ASP A 55 -11.07 -12.71 8.43
CA ASP A 55 -10.75 -14.03 8.99
C ASP A 55 -10.75 -15.12 7.89
N ASN A 56 -10.94 -14.75 6.62
CA ASN A 56 -10.83 -15.71 5.52
C ASN A 56 -9.36 -16.09 5.31
N PRO A 57 -9.00 -17.38 5.38
CA PRO A 57 -7.61 -17.82 5.27
C PRO A 57 -6.99 -17.54 3.90
N LYS A 58 -7.79 -17.51 2.83
CA LYS A 58 -7.30 -17.17 1.48
C LYS A 58 -7.00 -15.69 1.34
N VAL A 59 -7.84 -14.83 1.92
CA VAL A 59 -7.55 -13.40 2.04
C VAL A 59 -6.27 -13.19 2.82
N GLY A 60 -6.14 -13.79 4.01
CA GLY A 60 -4.92 -13.68 4.81
C GLY A 60 -3.65 -14.11 4.07
N ALA A 61 -3.70 -15.24 3.36
CA ALA A 61 -2.57 -15.75 2.57
C ALA A 61 -2.21 -14.81 1.42
N HIS A 62 -3.21 -14.28 0.70
CA HIS A 62 -3.02 -13.35 -0.40
C HIS A 62 -2.40 -12.02 0.07
N MET A 63 -2.98 -11.39 1.10
CA MET A 63 -2.47 -10.13 1.63
C MET A 63 -1.03 -10.28 2.17
N LEU A 64 -0.70 -11.43 2.76
CA LEU A 64 0.68 -11.71 3.19
C LEU A 64 1.64 -11.85 2.02
N CYS A 65 1.22 -12.48 0.93
CA CYS A 65 2.00 -12.60 -0.30
C CYS A 65 2.37 -11.21 -0.83
N GLU A 66 1.38 -10.34 -1.00
CA GLU A 66 1.58 -8.98 -1.49
C GLU A 66 2.43 -8.15 -0.52
N SER A 67 2.10 -8.20 0.78
CA SER A 67 2.85 -7.49 1.83
C SER A 67 4.35 -7.83 1.80
N LYS A 68 4.69 -9.11 1.62
CA LYS A 68 6.09 -9.55 1.50
C LYS A 68 6.74 -9.12 0.19
N ALA A 69 6.02 -9.21 -0.92
CA ALA A 69 6.56 -8.87 -2.24
C ALA A 69 6.81 -7.35 -2.40
N VAL A 70 5.95 -6.52 -1.80
CA VAL A 70 6.16 -5.06 -1.69
C VAL A 70 7.30 -4.72 -0.74
N GLY A 71 7.53 -5.57 0.27
CA GLY A 71 8.52 -5.39 1.32
C GLY A 71 7.98 -4.73 2.59
N LEU A 72 6.66 -4.62 2.74
CA LEU A 72 6.01 -4.12 3.96
C LEU A 72 6.20 -5.09 5.14
N GLN A 73 6.23 -6.39 4.84
CA GLN A 73 6.67 -7.44 5.75
C GLN A 73 7.90 -8.16 5.22
N LYS A 74 8.80 -8.51 6.12
CA LYS A 74 9.99 -9.32 5.84
C LYS A 74 9.58 -10.78 5.63
N GLN A 75 10.52 -11.59 5.13
CA GLN A 75 10.26 -13.02 4.88
C GLN A 75 9.82 -13.79 6.14
N ASN A 76 10.32 -13.39 7.31
CA ASN A 76 9.92 -13.93 8.62
C ASN A 76 8.56 -13.40 9.14
N GLY A 77 7.88 -12.55 8.38
CA GLY A 77 6.57 -12.00 8.71
C GLY A 77 6.59 -10.71 9.55
N GLU A 78 7.76 -10.25 9.99
CA GLU A 78 7.88 -8.99 10.75
C GLU A 78 7.71 -7.76 9.83
N LEU A 79 7.09 -6.70 10.35
CA LEU A 79 6.91 -5.44 9.63
C LEU A 79 8.26 -4.74 9.36
N ASP A 80 8.40 -4.14 8.17
CA ASP A 80 9.50 -3.23 7.85
C ASP A 80 9.01 -1.78 7.89
N LEU A 81 9.15 -1.15 9.07
CA LEU A 81 8.66 0.20 9.32
C LEU A 81 9.28 1.26 8.39
N ASN A 82 10.52 1.04 7.91
CA ASN A 82 11.17 1.97 6.99
C ASN A 82 10.51 1.93 5.62
N VAL A 83 10.25 0.72 5.11
CA VAL A 83 9.55 0.54 3.82
C VAL A 83 8.11 1.04 3.93
N ILE A 84 7.40 0.69 5.00
CA ILE A 84 6.01 1.15 5.23
C ILE A 84 5.95 2.69 5.21
N LYS A 85 6.84 3.36 5.95
CA LYS A 85 6.92 4.82 5.98
C LYS A 85 7.20 5.42 4.59
N GLN A 86 8.15 4.84 3.86
CA GLN A 86 8.47 5.26 2.49
C GLN A 86 7.24 5.15 1.58
N LYS A 87 6.52 4.03 1.66
CA LYS A 87 5.35 3.74 0.83
C LYS A 87 4.18 4.67 1.16
N ILE A 88 3.89 4.94 2.42
CA ILE A 88 2.86 5.92 2.80
C ILE A 88 3.21 7.32 2.27
N SER A 89 4.49 7.67 2.27
CA SER A 89 4.98 8.98 1.81
C SER A 89 4.87 9.19 0.30
N LEU A 90 4.52 8.18 -0.49
CA LEU A 90 4.26 8.33 -1.93
C LEU A 90 2.99 9.15 -2.20
N THR A 91 1.99 9.05 -1.33
CA THR A 91 0.71 9.76 -1.47
C THR A 91 0.42 10.73 -0.31
N VAL A 92 1.13 10.61 0.81
CA VAL A 92 0.95 11.48 1.98
C VAL A 92 2.16 12.40 2.19
N SER A 93 2.02 13.67 1.83
CA SER A 93 3.09 14.68 1.98
C SER A 93 3.27 15.19 3.42
N ASP A 94 2.22 15.11 4.25
CA ASP A 94 2.28 15.54 5.66
C ASP A 94 3.04 14.51 6.50
N LYS A 95 4.27 14.86 6.89
CA LYS A 95 5.14 14.01 7.70
C LYS A 95 4.52 13.62 9.05
N VAL A 96 3.76 14.52 9.68
CA VAL A 96 3.09 14.20 10.96
C VAL A 96 2.02 13.15 10.75
N LYS A 97 1.25 13.27 9.65
CA LYS A 97 0.29 12.23 9.25
C LYS A 97 1.01 10.91 8.93
N VAL A 98 2.11 10.93 8.19
CA VAL A 98 2.90 9.72 7.89
C VAL A 98 3.33 9.00 9.18
N GLU A 99 3.95 9.70 10.13
CA GLU A 99 4.38 9.09 11.40
C GLU A 99 3.21 8.51 12.19
N ARG A 100 2.08 9.24 12.20
CA ARG A 100 0.85 8.76 12.84
C ARG A 100 0.37 7.45 12.21
N LEU A 101 0.29 7.39 10.88
CA LEU A 101 -0.15 6.19 10.16
C LEU A 101 0.78 5.00 10.36
N VAL A 102 2.10 5.23 10.34
CA VAL A 102 3.06 4.16 10.66
C VAL A 102 2.80 3.62 12.06
N LYS A 103 2.62 4.51 13.06
CA LYS A 103 2.37 4.10 14.45
C LYS A 103 1.03 3.37 14.63
N GLU A 104 -0.02 3.83 13.96
CA GLU A 104 -1.39 3.32 14.15
C GLU A 104 -1.68 2.07 13.30
N CYS A 105 -1.14 1.99 12.08
CA CYS A 105 -1.45 0.91 11.14
C CYS A 105 -0.41 -0.22 11.12
N ALA A 106 0.87 0.06 11.36
CA ALA A 106 1.92 -0.96 11.37
C ALA A 106 1.97 -1.71 12.72
N VAL A 107 0.86 -2.38 13.05
CA VAL A 107 0.68 -3.11 14.31
C VAL A 107 0.70 -4.61 14.06
N LYS A 108 1.68 -5.29 14.67
CA LYS A 108 1.78 -6.75 14.65
C LYS A 108 0.52 -7.39 15.27
N LYS A 109 0.00 -8.39 14.60
CA LYS A 109 -1.15 -9.22 15.03
C LYS A 109 -0.70 -10.63 15.38
N GLU A 110 -1.66 -11.49 15.68
CA GLU A 110 -1.45 -12.87 16.12
C GLU A 110 -0.67 -13.68 15.08
N THR A 111 -0.91 -13.41 13.79
CA THR A 111 -0.19 -14.06 12.68
C THR A 111 0.32 -13.02 11.66
N PRO A 112 1.32 -13.39 10.84
CA PRO A 112 1.77 -12.54 9.73
C PRO A 112 0.64 -12.17 8.76
N GLU A 113 -0.29 -13.09 8.48
CA GLU A 113 -1.46 -12.89 7.63
C GLU A 113 -2.39 -11.82 8.22
N LYS A 114 -2.75 -11.96 9.51
CA LYS A 114 -3.58 -10.96 10.19
C LYS A 114 -2.88 -9.60 10.27
N THR A 115 -1.55 -9.61 10.36
CA THR A 115 -0.75 -8.38 10.33
C THR A 115 -0.85 -7.69 8.97
N ALA A 116 -0.75 -8.45 7.87
CA ALA A 116 -0.92 -7.92 6.52
C ALA A 116 -2.29 -7.31 6.32
N VAL A 117 -3.36 -8.08 6.60
CA VAL A 117 -4.76 -7.63 6.47
C VAL A 117 -4.99 -6.34 7.26
N ASN A 118 -4.55 -6.29 8.53
CA ASN A 118 -4.70 -5.09 9.36
C ASN A 118 -3.97 -3.87 8.76
N LEU A 119 -2.75 -4.05 8.26
CA LEU A 119 -1.98 -2.95 7.68
C LEU A 119 -2.71 -2.33 6.49
N PHE A 120 -3.12 -3.15 5.52
CA PHE A 120 -3.80 -2.67 4.31
C PHE A 120 -5.14 -2.00 4.65
N MET A 121 -5.98 -2.62 5.46
CA MET A 121 -7.27 -2.04 5.85
C MET A 121 -7.14 -0.71 6.60
N CYS A 122 -6.17 -0.61 7.51
CA CYS A 122 -5.94 0.62 8.27
C CYS A 122 -5.48 1.76 7.34
N LEU A 123 -4.56 1.46 6.42
CA LEU A 123 -4.07 2.43 5.45
C LEU A 123 -5.15 2.90 4.49
N ASP A 124 -5.96 1.99 3.96
CA ASP A 124 -7.09 2.30 3.08
C ASP A 124 -8.12 3.20 3.79
N LYS A 125 -8.51 2.83 5.02
CA LYS A 125 -9.41 3.63 5.86
C LYS A 125 -8.91 5.06 6.12
N ASP A 126 -7.60 5.26 6.14
CA ASP A 126 -6.95 6.56 6.36
C ASP A 126 -6.58 7.31 5.06
N GLY A 127 -7.03 6.79 3.91
CA GLY A 127 -6.92 7.41 2.59
C GLY A 127 -5.61 7.10 1.85
N VAL A 128 -4.92 6.02 2.20
CA VAL A 128 -3.76 5.49 1.45
C VAL A 128 -4.25 4.31 0.61
N THR A 129 -4.93 4.62 -0.50
CA THR A 129 -5.77 3.66 -1.24
C THR A 129 -5.08 3.01 -2.44
N TYR A 130 -3.87 3.44 -2.82
CA TYR A 130 -3.17 2.89 -4.00
C TYR A 130 -2.75 1.42 -3.84
N PHE A 131 -2.93 0.85 -2.66
CA PHE A 131 -2.79 -0.59 -2.39
C PHE A 131 -4.06 -1.40 -2.65
N HIS A 132 -5.19 -0.76 -2.96
CA HIS A 132 -6.52 -1.39 -3.10
C HIS A 132 -7.04 -1.41 -4.55
N GLU A 133 -6.26 -0.97 -5.53
CA GLU A 133 -6.72 -0.80 -6.92
C GLU A 133 -6.55 -2.06 -7.80
N PHE A 134 -6.98 -3.23 -7.33
CA PHE A 134 -6.96 -4.48 -8.11
C PHE A 134 -8.36 -5.06 -8.30
#